data_AF-A0A2V8UEN1-F1
#
_entry.id   AF-A0A2V8UEN1-F1
#
_cell.length_a   1.000
_cell.length_b   1.000
_cell.length_c   1.000
_cell.angle_alpha   90.00
_cell.angle_beta   90.00
_cell.angle_gamma   90.00
#
_symmetry.space_group_name_H-M   'P 1'
#
loop_
_entity.id
_entity.type
_entity.pdbx_description
1 polymer ?
#
loop_
_entity_poly.entity_id
_entity_poly.type
_entity_poly.pdbx_seq_one_letter_code
_entity_poly.pdbx_strand_id
1 'polypeptide(L)'
;MRIVDIETYLVGNPWKNWVFLRLLTDEGIHGIGEGSLGHLSKTVETAIHEIKPLVLGLDVFQTELLVTRLQRHVYADGGQIKMCAISAIEIACWDAIGKALRQPIYNLVGGACHQRIRAYANGWYRCDRKPEAFARAAKIAIGMGYTALKFDP
;
A
#
# COMPACT_ATOMS: atom_id res chain seq x y z
N MET A 1 4.24 1.87 -22.03
CA MET A 1 4.70 2.55 -20.81
C MET A 1 5.56 1.63 -19.95
N ARG A 2 6.87 1.62 -20.19
CA ARG A 2 7.82 0.68 -19.56
C ARG A 2 8.39 1.23 -18.27
N ILE A 3 8.62 0.34 -17.31
CA ILE A 3 9.30 0.65 -16.04
C ILE A 3 10.78 0.92 -16.32
N VAL A 4 11.25 2.13 -15.99
CA VAL A 4 12.67 2.51 -16.14
C VAL A 4 13.42 2.53 -14.82
N ASP A 5 12.72 2.80 -13.71
CA ASP A 5 13.34 2.82 -12.40
C ASP A 5 12.32 2.67 -11.26
N ILE A 6 12.83 2.37 -10.06
CA ILE A 6 12.10 2.28 -8.80
C ILE A 6 12.90 2.98 -7.70
N GLU A 7 12.26 3.90 -7.00
CA GLU A 7 12.77 4.61 -5.82
C GLU A 7 11.96 4.21 -4.58
N THR A 8 12.61 4.03 -3.43
CA THR A 8 11.94 3.70 -2.15
C THR A 8 12.07 4.84 -1.15
N TYR A 9 11.05 4.99 -0.31
CA TYR A 9 11.01 5.99 0.76
C TYR A 9 10.56 5.33 2.05
N LEU A 10 11.45 5.33 3.04
CA LEU A 10 11.12 4.97 4.42
C LEU A 10 10.62 6.21 5.16
N VAL A 11 9.35 6.20 5.54
CA VAL A 11 8.72 7.32 6.26
C VAL A 11 8.54 6.94 7.72
N GLY A 12 9.14 7.73 8.61
CA GLY A 12 8.98 7.55 10.05
C GLY A 12 7.56 7.85 10.51
N ASN A 13 6.96 6.94 11.26
CA ASN A 13 5.71 7.16 11.98
C ASN A 13 5.91 6.65 13.43
N PRO A 14 5.30 7.29 14.46
CA PRO A 14 5.65 7.02 15.86
C PRO A 14 5.66 5.55 16.31
N TRP A 15 4.96 4.67 15.59
CA TRP A 15 4.76 3.26 15.97
C TRP A 15 5.52 2.27 15.07
N LYS A 16 5.75 2.66 13.81
CA LYS A 16 6.42 1.85 12.78
C LYS A 16 6.76 2.72 11.58
N ASN A 17 7.76 2.32 10.80
CA ASN A 17 8.08 2.99 9.55
C ASN A 17 7.17 2.47 8.42
N TRP A 18 6.74 3.37 7.54
CA TRP A 18 6.08 3.04 6.29
C TRP A 18 7.09 2.87 5.18
N VAL A 19 6.76 2.01 4.21
CA VAL A 19 7.58 1.77 3.01
C VAL A 19 6.75 2.17 1.81
N PHE A 20 7.09 3.30 1.20
CA PHE A 20 6.52 3.71 -0.09
C PHE A 20 7.52 3.44 -1.20
N LEU A 21 7.03 3.15 -2.40
CA LEU A 21 7.84 3.24 -3.61
C LEU A 21 7.24 4.23 -4.59
N ARG A 22 8.12 4.78 -5.42
CA ARG A 22 7.79 5.48 -6.65
C ARG A 22 8.36 4.70 -7.82
N LEU A 23 7.47 4.26 -8.73
CA LEU A 23 7.80 3.59 -9.98
C LEU A 23 7.86 4.63 -11.08
N LEU A 24 8.97 4.69 -11.81
CA LEU A 24 9.20 5.62 -12.92
C LEU A 24 9.04 4.91 -14.26
N THR A 25 8.43 5.61 -15.24
CA THR A 25 8.22 5.07 -16.59
C THR A 25 8.95 5.89 -17.66
N ASP A 26 9.17 5.29 -18.82
CA ASP A 26 9.78 5.91 -20.01
C ASP A 26 8.93 7.05 -20.61
N GLU A 27 7.64 7.10 -20.28
CA GLU A 27 6.70 8.14 -20.72
C GLU A 27 6.57 9.29 -19.71
N GLY A 28 7.40 9.33 -18.65
CA GLY A 28 7.41 10.39 -17.64
C GLY A 28 6.27 10.30 -16.61
N ILE A 29 5.40 9.29 -16.72
CA ILE A 29 4.38 8.97 -15.72
C ILE A 29 5.03 8.18 -14.58
N HIS A 30 4.58 8.41 -13.35
CA HIS A 30 5.03 7.65 -12.20
C HIS A 30 3.85 7.12 -11.39
N GLY A 31 4.06 5.96 -10.78
CA GLY A 31 3.12 5.32 -9.88
C GLY A 31 3.63 5.28 -8.44
N ILE A 32 2.73 5.32 -7.47
CA ILE A 32 3.03 5.20 -6.04
C ILE A 32 2.43 3.91 -5.50
N GLY A 33 3.22 3.17 -4.73
CA GLY A 33 2.78 1.97 -4.03
C GLY A 33 3.27 1.92 -2.60
N GLU A 34 2.68 1.04 -1.80
CA GLU A 34 3.03 0.85 -0.38
C GLU A 34 3.29 -0.63 -0.09
N GLY A 35 4.38 -0.91 0.64
CA GLY A 35 4.79 -2.25 1.06
C GLY A 35 4.97 -2.40 2.57
N SER A 36 4.34 -1.57 3.40
CA SER A 36 4.62 -1.51 4.84
C SER A 36 4.37 -2.83 5.59
N LEU A 37 5.42 -3.46 6.12
CA LEU A 37 5.34 -4.67 6.95
C LEU A 37 5.85 -4.43 8.38
N GLY A 38 5.06 -3.72 9.19
CA GLY A 38 5.34 -3.57 10.62
C GLY A 38 6.77 -3.06 10.91
N HIS A 39 7.54 -3.84 11.68
CA HIS A 39 8.93 -3.53 12.06
C HIS A 39 9.99 -3.97 11.04
N LEU A 40 9.57 -4.55 9.90
CA LEU A 40 10.46 -5.11 8.87
C LEU A 40 10.65 -4.16 7.67
N SER A 41 10.50 -2.85 7.86
CA SER A 41 10.50 -1.87 6.77
C SER A 41 11.78 -1.90 5.93
N LYS A 42 12.96 -2.02 6.55
CA LYS A 42 14.24 -2.17 5.83
C LYS A 42 14.31 -3.48 5.06
N THR A 43 13.79 -4.57 5.63
CA THR A 43 13.77 -5.88 4.97
C THR A 43 12.87 -5.87 3.74
N VAL A 44 11.70 -5.22 3.82
CA VAL A 44 10.85 -5.02 2.64
C VAL A 44 11.54 -4.13 1.61
N GLU A 45 12.15 -3.02 2.03
CA GLU A 45 12.89 -2.14 1.11
C GLU A 45 13.99 -2.92 0.36
N THR A 46 14.80 -3.70 1.07
CA THR A 46 15.80 -4.58 0.45
C THR A 46 15.14 -5.55 -0.53
N ALA A 47 14.04 -6.21 -0.16
CA ALA A 47 13.33 -7.11 -1.05
C ALA A 47 12.83 -6.40 -2.33
N ILE A 48 12.33 -5.16 -2.23
CA ILE A 48 11.94 -4.34 -3.40
C ILE A 48 13.14 -4.12 -4.32
N HIS A 49 14.31 -3.77 -3.78
CA HIS A 49 15.53 -3.55 -4.58
C HIS A 49 16.09 -4.83 -5.18
N GLU A 50 15.97 -5.97 -4.49
CA GLU A 50 16.40 -7.28 -5.02
C GLU A 50 15.52 -7.76 -6.18
N ILE A 51 14.21 -7.51 -6.14
CA ILE A 51 13.29 -7.90 -7.22
C ILE A 51 13.16 -6.86 -8.33
N LYS A 52 13.60 -5.61 -8.10
CA LYS A 52 13.58 -4.52 -9.09
C LYS A 52 14.13 -4.92 -10.47
N PRO A 53 15.29 -5.60 -10.60
CA PRO A 53 15.80 -6.02 -11.91
C PRO A 53 14.85 -6.95 -12.69
N LEU A 54 13.93 -7.65 -12.02
CA LEU A 54 12.95 -8.54 -12.64
C LEU A 54 11.79 -7.78 -13.30
N VAL A 55 11.60 -6.50 -12.96
CA VAL A 55 10.48 -5.69 -13.47
C VAL A 55 10.91 -4.56 -14.39
N LEU A 56 12.20 -4.18 -14.39
CA LEU A 56 12.70 -3.17 -15.33
C LEU A 56 12.44 -3.59 -16.79
N GLY A 57 11.97 -2.63 -17.59
CA GLY A 57 11.61 -2.81 -19.00
C GLY A 57 10.24 -3.46 -19.24
N LEU A 58 9.55 -3.98 -18.22
CA LEU A 58 8.18 -4.45 -18.36
C LEU A 58 7.23 -3.26 -18.57
N ASP A 59 6.18 -3.49 -19.36
CA ASP A 59 5.11 -2.51 -19.50
C ASP A 59 4.19 -2.57 -18.26
N VAL A 60 3.88 -1.41 -17.67
CA VAL A 60 3.03 -1.36 -16.47
C VAL A 60 1.63 -1.95 -16.70
N PHE A 61 1.13 -1.98 -17.94
CA PHE A 61 -0.16 -2.60 -18.29
C PHE A 61 -0.13 -4.13 -18.19
N GLN A 62 1.05 -4.73 -18.04
CA GLN A 62 1.24 -6.17 -17.88
C GLN A 62 1.28 -6.58 -16.39
N THR A 63 0.36 -6.05 -15.57
CA THR A 63 0.31 -6.29 -14.11
C THR A 63 0.28 -7.77 -13.75
N GLU A 64 -0.58 -8.57 -14.40
CA GLU A 64 -0.70 -10.00 -14.14
C GLU A 64 0.60 -10.76 -14.48
N LEU A 65 1.26 -10.40 -15.58
CA LEU A 65 2.56 -10.95 -15.95
C LEU A 65 3.61 -10.58 -14.89
N LEU A 66 3.62 -9.33 -14.42
CA LEU A 66 4.54 -8.86 -13.40
C LEU A 66 4.38 -9.66 -12.11
N VAL A 67 3.15 -9.79 -11.60
CA VAL A 67 2.86 -10.54 -10.36
C VAL A 67 3.22 -12.01 -10.53
N THR A 68 2.78 -12.64 -11.63
CA THR A 68 3.10 -14.05 -11.92
C THR A 68 4.61 -14.26 -12.02
N ARG A 69 5.32 -13.34 -12.70
CA ARG A 69 6.78 -13.41 -12.86
C ARG A 69 7.48 -13.35 -11.51
N LEU A 70 7.09 -12.40 -10.64
CA LEU A 70 7.68 -12.21 -9.32
C LEU A 70 7.38 -13.38 -8.38
N GLN A 71 6.15 -13.92 -8.40
CA GLN A 71 5.78 -15.08 -7.60
C GLN A 71 6.53 -16.35 -8.01
N ARG A 72 6.77 -16.55 -9.32
CA ARG A 72 7.42 -17.77 -9.85
C ARG A 72 8.94 -17.71 -9.87
N HIS A 73 9.55 -16.56 -10.18
CA HIS A 73 11.02 -16.44 -10.21
C HIS A 73 11.63 -16.45 -8.81
N VAL A 74 10.91 -15.90 -7.82
CA VAL A 74 11.28 -16.04 -6.42
C VAL A 74 10.65 -17.34 -5.92
N TYR A 75 11.30 -18.45 -6.28
CA TYR A 75 10.81 -19.82 -6.11
C TYR A 75 10.47 -20.18 -4.66
N ALA A 76 11.27 -19.70 -3.69
CA ALA A 76 10.94 -19.83 -2.28
C ALA A 76 9.79 -18.88 -1.91
N ASP A 77 8.89 -19.32 -1.03
CA ASP A 77 7.67 -18.57 -0.71
C ASP A 77 7.96 -17.13 -0.24
N GLY A 78 9.06 -16.90 0.49
CA GLY A 78 9.46 -15.55 0.94
C GLY A 78 8.42 -14.85 1.85
N GLY A 79 7.28 -15.49 2.10
CA GLY A 79 6.20 -15.08 2.98
C GLY A 79 5.73 -13.64 2.78
N GLN A 80 5.43 -12.99 3.89
CA GLN A 80 4.89 -11.63 3.92
C GLN A 80 5.86 -10.60 3.33
N ILE A 81 7.18 -10.79 3.46
CA ILE A 81 8.18 -9.86 2.92
C ILE A 81 8.07 -9.84 1.39
N LYS A 82 8.07 -11.02 0.75
CA LYS A 82 7.91 -11.14 -0.70
C LYS A 82 6.59 -10.50 -1.15
N MET A 83 5.49 -10.84 -0.50
CA MET A 83 4.17 -10.32 -0.89
C MET A 83 4.03 -8.82 -0.69
N CYS A 84 4.65 -8.24 0.35
CA CYS A 84 4.67 -6.79 0.52
C CYS A 84 5.49 -6.08 -0.56
N ALA A 85 6.63 -6.65 -0.96
CA ALA A 85 7.43 -6.10 -2.06
C ALA A 85 6.69 -6.17 -3.41
N ILE A 86 6.03 -7.31 -3.70
CA ILE A 86 5.18 -7.47 -4.90
C ILE A 86 4.02 -6.47 -4.87
N SER A 87 3.29 -6.40 -3.76
CA SER A 87 2.14 -5.51 -3.59
C SER A 87 2.52 -4.04 -3.80
N ALA A 88 3.67 -3.61 -3.28
CA ALA A 88 4.15 -2.26 -3.48
C ALA A 88 4.27 -1.96 -4.99
N ILE A 89 4.99 -2.80 -5.74
CA ILE A 89 5.22 -2.62 -7.18
C ILE A 89 3.90 -2.68 -7.97
N GLU A 90 3.05 -3.67 -7.68
CA GLU A 90 1.76 -3.84 -8.37
C GLU A 90 0.83 -2.63 -8.18
N ILE A 91 0.70 -2.13 -6.94
CA ILE A 91 -0.10 -0.93 -6.65
C ILE A 91 0.46 0.28 -7.40
N ALA A 92 1.79 0.42 -7.46
CA ALA A 92 2.42 1.48 -8.23
C ALA A 92 2.13 1.35 -9.74
N CYS A 93 2.10 0.15 -10.30
CA CYS A 93 1.65 -0.06 -11.69
C CYS A 93 0.19 0.41 -11.88
N TRP A 94 -0.72 0.03 -10.98
CA TRP A 94 -2.12 0.48 -11.06
C TRP A 94 -2.29 2.00 -10.95
N ASP A 95 -1.52 2.65 -10.08
CA ASP A 95 -1.52 4.11 -9.98
C ASP A 95 -0.97 4.76 -11.26
N ALA A 96 0.11 4.22 -11.85
CA ALA A 96 0.64 4.68 -13.13
C ALA A 96 -0.39 4.51 -14.27
N ILE A 97 -1.05 3.35 -14.35
CA ILE A 97 -2.12 3.09 -15.34
C ILE A 97 -3.27 4.08 -15.16
N GLY A 98 -3.74 4.29 -13.93
CA GLY A 98 -4.81 5.25 -13.62
C GLY A 98 -4.45 6.66 -14.10
N LYS A 99 -3.22 7.11 -13.81
CA LYS A 99 -2.70 8.41 -14.28
C LYS A 99 -2.60 8.49 -15.80
N ALA A 100 -2.10 7.46 -16.47
CA ALA A 100 -1.99 7.42 -17.93
C ALA A 100 -3.36 7.49 -18.61
N LEU A 101 -4.34 6.77 -18.07
CA LEU A 101 -5.70 6.76 -18.60
C LEU A 101 -6.57 7.93 -18.11
N ARG A 102 -6.03 8.77 -17.20
CA ARG A 102 -6.77 9.84 -16.51
C ARG A 102 -8.05 9.32 -15.85
N GLN A 103 -7.97 8.13 -15.26
CA GLN A 103 -9.07 7.48 -14.57
C GLN A 103 -8.70 7.21 -13.11
N PRO A 104 -9.66 7.33 -12.19
CA PRO A 104 -9.48 6.73 -10.88
C PRO A 104 -9.40 5.20 -11.03
N ILE A 105 -8.54 4.54 -10.24
CA ILE A 105 -8.26 3.09 -10.36
C ILE A 105 -9.54 2.26 -10.26
N TYR A 106 -10.52 2.66 -9.44
CA TYR A 106 -11.78 1.92 -9.31
C TYR A 106 -12.55 1.80 -10.64
N ASN A 107 -12.41 2.75 -11.59
CA ASN A 107 -13.02 2.64 -12.91
C ASN A 107 -12.38 1.54 -13.78
N LEU A 108 -11.11 1.21 -13.51
CA LEU A 108 -10.37 0.20 -14.23
C LEU A 108 -10.68 -1.22 -13.77
N VAL A 109 -11.26 -1.37 -12.57
CA VAL A 109 -11.61 -2.67 -11.95
C VAL A 109 -13.13 -2.91 -11.88
N GLY A 110 -13.90 -2.22 -12.73
CA GLY A 110 -15.35 -2.45 -12.87
C GLY A 110 -16.24 -1.28 -12.46
N GLY A 111 -15.69 -0.16 -12.00
CA GLY A 111 -16.45 1.03 -11.64
C GLY A 111 -16.94 1.06 -10.19
N ALA A 112 -17.48 2.20 -9.79
CA ALA A 112 -17.98 2.41 -8.44
C ALA A 112 -19.37 1.78 -8.25
N CYS A 113 -19.50 0.84 -7.30
CA CYS A 113 -20.79 0.29 -6.88
C CYS A 113 -21.45 1.07 -5.73
N HIS A 114 -20.70 1.99 -5.10
CA HIS A 114 -21.17 2.77 -3.95
C HIS A 114 -20.68 4.21 -4.08
N GLN A 115 -21.52 5.18 -3.70
CA GLN A 115 -21.12 6.59 -3.63
C GLN A 115 -20.22 6.90 -2.42
N ARG A 116 -20.34 6.09 -1.35
CA ARG A 116 -19.57 6.22 -0.10
C ARG A 116 -19.42 4.88 0.58
N ILE A 117 -18.28 4.67 1.23
CA ILE A 117 -17.98 3.48 2.02
C ILE A 117 -17.96 3.87 3.50
N ARG A 118 -18.68 3.13 4.35
CA ARG A 118 -18.69 3.37 5.80
C ARG A 118 -17.33 2.99 6.39
N ALA A 119 -16.67 3.93 7.07
CA ALA A 119 -15.43 3.67 7.81
C ALA A 119 -15.71 3.40 9.29
N TYR A 120 -14.85 2.61 9.93
CA TYR A 120 -14.78 2.48 11.38
C TYR A 120 -13.50 3.14 11.91
N ALA A 121 -13.54 3.73 13.10
CA ALA A 121 -12.35 4.30 13.71
C ALA A 121 -11.50 3.21 14.38
N ASN A 122 -10.19 3.23 14.12
CA ASN A 122 -9.21 2.43 14.83
C ASN A 122 -8.14 3.33 15.44
N GLY A 123 -7.54 2.92 16.57
CA GLY A 123 -6.48 3.69 17.22
C GLY A 123 -6.93 4.97 17.93
N TRP A 124 -8.23 5.13 18.19
CA TRP A 124 -8.84 6.26 18.90
C TRP A 124 -8.62 6.22 20.43
N TYR A 125 -8.21 5.07 20.97
CA TYR A 125 -8.09 4.78 22.41
C TYR A 125 -6.67 4.94 22.95
N ARG A 126 -5.93 5.97 22.48
CA ARG A 126 -4.60 6.33 23.01
C ARG A 126 -4.73 7.14 24.31
N CYS A 127 -5.30 6.54 25.34
CA CYS A 127 -5.56 7.15 26.63
C CYS A 127 -5.21 6.22 27.79
N ASP A 128 -5.35 6.71 29.02
CA ASP A 128 -5.21 5.89 30.23
C ASP A 128 -6.07 4.62 30.14
N ARG A 129 -5.53 3.51 30.67
CA ARG A 129 -6.21 2.21 30.73
C ARG A 129 -7.27 2.17 31.85
N LYS A 130 -8.27 3.06 31.75
CA LYS A 130 -9.42 3.17 32.66
C LYS A 130 -10.72 3.26 31.85
N PRO A 131 -11.83 2.62 32.30
CA PRO A 131 -13.10 2.64 31.59
C PRO A 131 -13.59 4.06 31.24
N GLU A 132 -13.43 5.03 32.14
CA GLU A 132 -13.90 6.40 31.94
C GLU A 132 -13.08 7.15 30.89
N ALA A 133 -11.77 6.85 30.79
CA ALA A 133 -10.90 7.43 29.77
C ALA A 133 -11.28 6.93 28.37
N PHE A 134 -11.56 5.62 28.25
CA PHE A 134 -12.07 5.02 27.01
C PHE A 134 -13.44 5.61 26.64
N ALA A 135 -14.35 5.77 27.59
CA ALA A 135 -15.65 6.39 27.32
C ALA A 135 -15.52 7.84 26.79
N ARG A 136 -14.58 8.63 27.32
CA ARG A 136 -14.29 9.98 26.80
C ARG A 136 -13.69 9.95 25.40
N ALA A 137 -12.71 9.09 25.15
CA ALA A 137 -12.09 8.95 23.83
C ALA A 137 -13.09 8.46 22.77
N ALA A 138 -13.98 7.54 23.12
CA ALA A 138 -15.05 7.05 22.24
C ALA A 138 -16.01 8.19 21.85
N LYS A 139 -16.40 9.04 22.80
CA LYS A 139 -17.24 10.22 22.51
C LYS A 139 -16.59 11.18 21.52
N ILE A 140 -15.27 11.36 21.58
CA ILE A 140 -14.53 12.17 20.60
C ILE A 140 -14.61 11.54 19.21
N ALA A 141 -14.34 10.24 19.08
CA ALA A 141 -14.43 9.54 17.80
C ALA A 141 -15.85 9.57 17.21
N ILE A 142 -16.88 9.41 18.04
CA ILE A 142 -18.28 9.58 17.62
C ILE A 142 -18.56 11.01 17.17
N GLY A 143 -18.02 12.01 17.88
CA GLY A 143 -18.12 13.42 17.50
C GLY A 143 -17.49 13.76 16.15
N MET A 144 -16.53 12.96 15.67
CA MET A 144 -15.97 13.05 14.32
C MET A 144 -16.85 12.42 13.24
N GLY A 145 -18.00 11.84 13.61
CA GLY A 145 -18.96 11.21 12.69
C GLY A 145 -18.75 9.71 12.49
N TYR A 146 -17.81 9.07 13.22
CA TYR A 146 -17.67 7.61 13.16
C TYR A 146 -18.85 6.93 13.84
N THR A 147 -19.41 5.94 13.13
CA THR A 147 -20.55 5.14 13.61
C THR A 147 -20.14 3.73 14.03
N ALA A 148 -18.85 3.40 13.94
CA ALA A 148 -18.27 2.12 14.36
C ALA A 148 -16.86 2.37 14.89
N LEU A 149 -16.51 1.71 16.00
CA LEU A 149 -15.23 1.83 16.68
C LEU A 149 -14.63 0.43 16.86
N LYS A 150 -13.33 0.28 16.58
CA LYS A 150 -12.56 -0.91 16.94
C LYS A 150 -11.61 -0.56 18.07
N PHE A 151 -11.50 -1.43 19.06
CA PHE A 151 -10.52 -1.33 20.13
C PHE A 151 -9.97 -2.72 20.45
N ASP A 152 -8.71 -2.75 20.85
CA ASP A 152 -8.02 -3.93 21.34
C ASP A 152 -7.98 -3.86 22.88
N PRO A 153 -7.91 -5.00 23.60
CA PRO A 153 -7.92 -5.03 25.06
C PRO A 153 -6.88 -4.09 25.72
#